data_AF-A0A662BCQ6-F1
#
_entry.id   AF-A0A662BCQ6-F1
#
_cell.length_a   1.000
_cell.length_b   1.000
_cell.length_c   1.000
_cell.angle_alpha   90.00
_cell.angle_beta   90.00
_cell.angle_gamma   90.00
#
_symmetry.space_group_name_H-M   'P 1'
#
loop_
_entity.id
_entity.type
_entity.pdbx_description
1 polymer ?
#
loop_
_entity_poly.entity_id
_entity_poly.type
_entity_poly.pdbx_seq_one_letter_code
_entity_poly.pdbx_strand_id
1 'polypeptide(L)'
;MLRTYTRAINKQQNFSGTLFRKETKAECINCPNDITPSFIRKNGMTLKNIKNPEKQYPQVCFDYIHQNPVKAGLVKSAIGWEFSSAVDFADCRDGKLINKIVAKEYIRY
;
A
#
# COMPACT_ATOMS: atom_id res chain seq x y z
N MET A 1 -16.90 -2.54 4.95
CA MET A 1 -16.21 -2.30 3.67
C MET A 1 -16.41 -3.44 2.65
N LEU A 2 -16.07 -4.70 2.97
CA LEU A 2 -16.19 -5.81 2.00
C LEU A 2 -17.63 -6.12 1.55
N ARG A 3 -18.58 -6.22 2.48
CA ARG A 3 -20.00 -6.53 2.18
C ARG A 3 -20.64 -5.47 1.28
N THR A 4 -20.37 -4.20 1.54
CA THR A 4 -20.92 -3.08 0.76
C THR A 4 -20.36 -3.09 -0.66
N TYR A 5 -19.07 -3.36 -0.82
CA TYR A 5 -18.44 -3.49 -2.14
C TYR A 5 -18.98 -4.69 -2.93
N THR A 6 -19.05 -5.87 -2.31
CA THR A 6 -19.64 -7.07 -2.93
C THR A 6 -21.07 -6.82 -3.41
N ARG A 7 -21.89 -6.14 -2.60
CA ARG A 7 -23.27 -5.78 -2.98
C ARG A 7 -23.32 -4.83 -4.17
N ALA A 8 -22.46 -3.82 -4.20
CA ALA A 8 -22.40 -2.85 -5.30
C ALA A 8 -22.02 -3.53 -6.62
N ILE A 9 -20.97 -4.36 -6.62
CA ILE A 9 -20.54 -5.10 -7.81
C ILE A 9 -21.60 -6.10 -8.27
N ASN A 10 -22.17 -6.89 -7.34
CA ASN A 10 -23.24 -7.82 -7.68
C ASN A 10 -24.44 -7.10 -8.31
N LYS A 11 -24.83 -5.93 -7.78
CA LYS A 11 -25.90 -5.12 -8.37
C LYS A 11 -25.52 -4.61 -9.77
N GLN A 12 -24.29 -4.13 -9.94
CA GLN A 12 -23.81 -3.61 -11.23
C GLN A 12 -23.75 -4.69 -12.32
N GLN A 13 -23.33 -5.90 -11.96
CA GLN A 13 -23.14 -7.02 -12.89
C GLN A 13 -24.35 -7.97 -12.97
N ASN A 14 -25.45 -7.65 -12.28
CA ASN A 14 -26.63 -8.51 -12.15
C ASN A 14 -26.30 -9.94 -11.63
N PHE A 15 -25.41 -10.02 -10.64
CA PHE A 15 -24.94 -11.27 -10.02
C PHE A 15 -25.39 -11.40 -8.56
N SER A 16 -25.15 -12.58 -7.98
CA SER A 16 -25.34 -12.85 -6.55
C SER A 16 -24.19 -13.68 -5.99
N GLY A 17 -24.03 -13.72 -4.66
CA GLY A 17 -22.97 -14.48 -3.99
C GLY A 17 -21.87 -13.62 -3.36
N THR A 18 -20.78 -14.26 -2.93
CA THR A 18 -19.69 -13.62 -2.20
C THR A 18 -18.48 -13.41 -3.11
N LEU A 19 -17.94 -12.18 -3.13
CA LEU A 19 -16.75 -11.85 -3.93
C LEU A 19 -15.43 -12.13 -3.19
N PHE A 20 -15.42 -12.07 -1.86
CA PHE A 20 -14.22 -12.22 -1.02
C PHE A 20 -14.28 -13.50 -0.19
N ARG A 21 -13.10 -14.02 0.19
CA ARG A 21 -13.01 -15.10 1.19
C ARG A 21 -13.48 -14.59 2.57
N LYS A 22 -13.95 -15.50 3.43
CA LYS A 22 -14.51 -15.15 4.75
C LYS A 22 -13.50 -14.50 5.70
N GLU A 23 -12.21 -14.78 5.54
CA GLU A 23 -11.15 -14.29 6.43
C GLU A 23 -10.33 -13.16 5.79
N THR A 24 -9.98 -12.17 6.61
CA THR A 24 -9.11 -11.04 6.24
C THR A 24 -7.88 -10.99 7.12
N LYS A 25 -6.72 -10.67 6.54
CA LYS A 25 -5.50 -10.37 7.30
C LYS A 25 -5.32 -8.85 7.34
N ALA A 26 -4.97 -8.33 8.51
CA ALA A 26 -4.64 -6.93 8.71
C ALA A 26 -3.31 -6.83 9.47
N GLU A 27 -2.41 -5.98 9.00
CA GLU A 27 -1.15 -5.67 9.67
C GLU A 27 -1.27 -4.27 10.29
N CYS A 28 -0.88 -4.15 11.56
CA CYS A 28 -0.87 -2.86 12.23
C CYS A 28 0.40 -2.08 11.83
N ILE A 29 0.21 -1.00 11.10
CA ILE A 29 1.33 -0.24 10.51
C ILE A 29 1.97 0.73 11.52
N ASN A 30 1.23 1.16 12.55
CA ASN A 30 1.69 2.10 13.58
C ASN A 30 1.56 1.51 15.00
N CYS A 31 1.79 0.21 15.16
CA CYS A 31 1.79 -0.38 16.49
C CYS A 31 3.11 -0.05 17.20
N PRO A 32 3.10 0.63 18.35
CA PRO A 32 4.28 0.74 19.20
C PRO A 32 4.49 -0.63 19.87
N ASN A 33 5.18 -1.53 19.17
CA ASN A 33 5.61 -2.78 19.78
C ASN A 33 6.84 -2.45 20.65
N ASP A 34 6.61 -2.17 21.94
CA ASP A 34 7.56 -2.19 23.06
C ASP A 34 9.02 -1.83 22.74
N ILE A 35 9.27 -0.58 22.30
CA ILE A 35 10.52 -0.02 21.76
C ILE A 35 10.56 -0.12 20.24
N THR A 36 9.94 0.84 19.56
CA THR A 36 10.29 1.16 18.16
C THR A 36 11.80 1.45 18.10
N PRO A 37 12.62 0.62 17.41
CA PRO A 37 14.03 0.94 17.27
C PRO A 37 14.15 2.27 16.55
N SER A 38 15.11 3.11 16.97
CA SER A 38 15.43 4.41 16.37
C SER A 38 15.96 4.31 14.92
N PHE A 39 15.93 3.11 14.35
CA PHE A 39 16.51 2.73 13.08
C PHE A 39 15.71 1.59 12.44
N ILE A 40 15.41 1.73 11.15
CA ILE A 40 14.91 0.64 10.31
C ILE A 40 16.09 0.10 9.49
N ARG A 41 16.37 -1.21 9.61
CA ARG A 41 17.39 -1.87 8.78
C ARG A 41 16.78 -2.24 7.44
N LYS A 42 17.24 -1.60 6.36
CA LYS A 42 16.92 -1.99 4.98
C LYS A 42 18.22 -2.20 4.22
N ASN A 43 18.41 -3.39 3.65
CA ASN A 43 19.55 -3.74 2.78
C ASN A 43 20.93 -3.38 3.37
N GLY A 44 21.17 -3.63 4.65
CA GLY A 44 22.45 -3.34 5.30
C GLY A 44 22.71 -1.86 5.62
N MET A 45 21.78 -0.95 5.31
CA MET A 45 21.86 0.47 5.67
C MET A 45 20.95 0.79 6.86
N THR A 46 21.47 1.62 7.77
CA THR A 46 20.74 2.16 8.93
C THR A 46 20.02 3.44 8.52
N LEU A 47 18.71 3.38 8.30
CA LEU A 47 17.90 4.60 8.11
C LEU A 47 17.56 5.16 9.49
N LYS A 48 18.03 6.39 9.81
CA LYS A 48 17.61 7.12 11.00
C LYS A 48 16.07 7.21 11.00
N ASN A 49 15.43 6.90 12.12
CA ASN A 49 14.00 7.15 12.32
C ASN A 49 13.69 8.57 11.85
N ILE A 50 12.77 8.69 10.90
CA ILE A 50 12.24 9.98 10.46
C ILE A 50 11.63 10.59 11.73
N LYS A 51 12.28 11.62 12.29
CA LYS A 51 11.87 12.25 13.56
C LYS A 51 10.45 12.84 13.52
N ASN A 52 9.86 12.98 12.33
CA ASN A 52 8.49 13.45 12.15
C ASN A 52 7.54 12.26 11.88
N PRO A 53 6.71 11.86 12.87
CA PRO A 53 5.70 10.80 12.72
C PRO A 53 4.76 11.03 11.53
N GLU A 54 4.47 12.30 11.19
CA GLU A 54 3.58 12.68 10.08
C GLU A 54 4.12 12.29 8.72
N LYS A 55 5.44 12.11 8.57
CA LYS A 55 6.06 11.63 7.32
C LYS A 55 6.39 10.14 7.38
N GLN A 56 6.59 9.60 8.58
CA GLN A 56 6.82 8.18 8.76
C GLN A 56 5.57 7.37 8.39
N TYR A 57 4.40 7.72 8.93
CA TYR A 57 3.19 6.93 8.71
C TYR A 57 2.77 6.86 7.23
N PRO A 58 2.72 7.96 6.46
CA PRO A 58 2.44 7.90 5.02
C PRO A 58 3.44 7.06 4.24
N GLN A 59 4.74 7.13 4.57
CA GLN A 59 5.75 6.32 3.89
C GLN A 59 5.53 4.83 4.14
N VAL A 60 5.27 4.42 5.38
CA VAL A 60 5.06 3.00 5.68
C VAL A 60 3.76 2.51 5.05
N CYS A 61 2.69 3.30 5.06
CA CYS A 61 1.45 3.00 4.35
C CYS A 61 1.69 2.87 2.83
N PHE A 62 2.46 3.78 2.25
CA PHE A 62 2.82 3.75 0.83
C PHE A 62 3.57 2.46 0.48
N ASP A 63 4.61 2.13 1.23
CA ASP A 63 5.40 0.91 1.02
C ASP A 63 4.53 -0.35 1.20
N TYR A 64 3.68 -0.38 2.24
CA TYR A 64 2.78 -1.49 2.52
C TYR A 64 1.83 -1.75 1.35
N ILE A 65 1.13 -0.71 0.87
CA ILE A 65 0.14 -0.84 -0.22
C ILE A 65 0.80 -1.35 -1.50
N HIS A 66 1.95 -0.79 -1.89
CA HIS A 66 2.63 -1.16 -3.13
C HIS A 66 3.33 -2.53 -3.07
N GLN A 67 3.71 -3.01 -1.88
CA GLN A 67 4.32 -4.32 -1.70
C GLN A 67 3.30 -5.47 -1.54
N ASN A 68 2.01 -5.17 -1.32
CA ASN A 68 0.98 -6.20 -1.16
C ASN A 68 0.92 -7.22 -2.33
N PRO A 69 0.96 -6.80 -3.60
CA PRO A 69 0.96 -7.74 -4.72
C PRO A 69 2.20 -8.66 -4.75
N VAL A 70 3.36 -8.13 -4.33
CA VAL A 70 4.63 -8.89 -4.27
C VAL A 70 4.59 -9.88 -3.11
N LYS A 71 4.20 -9.43 -1.91
CA LYS A 71 4.05 -10.28 -0.72
C LYS A 71 3.02 -11.39 -0.92
N ALA A 72 1.97 -11.13 -1.72
CA ALA A 72 0.96 -12.12 -2.09
C ALA A 72 1.42 -13.09 -3.19
N GLY A 73 2.63 -12.90 -3.75
CA GLY A 73 3.17 -13.74 -4.82
C GLY A 73 2.51 -13.55 -6.18
N LEU A 74 1.76 -12.45 -6.38
CA LEU A 74 1.05 -12.18 -7.63
C LEU A 74 1.99 -11.64 -8.72
N VAL A 75 3.00 -10.87 -8.33
CA VAL A 75 4.00 -10.26 -9.22
C VAL A 75 5.39 -10.27 -8.59
N LYS A 76 6.44 -10.24 -9.43
CA LYS A 76 7.84 -10.18 -8.98
C LYS A 76 8.26 -8.80 -8.46
N SER A 77 7.60 -7.73 -8.91
CA SER A 77 7.89 -6.36 -8.52
C SER A 77 6.60 -5.55 -8.42
N ALA A 78 6.59 -4.51 -7.57
CA ALA A 78 5.42 -3.67 -7.36
C ALA A 78 4.92 -2.98 -8.64
N ILE A 79 5.84 -2.58 -9.53
CA ILE A 79 5.54 -1.96 -10.83
C ILE A 79 4.84 -2.96 -11.77
N GLY A 80 5.04 -4.26 -11.57
CA GLY A 80 4.36 -5.30 -12.36
C GLY A 80 2.85 -5.40 -12.09
N TRP A 81 2.33 -4.73 -11.05
CA TRP A 81 0.90 -4.78 -10.72
C TRP A 81 0.13 -3.62 -11.37
N GLU A 82 -0.56 -3.89 -12.47
CA GLU A 82 -1.26 -2.88 -13.27
C GLU A 82 -2.37 -2.13 -12.50
N PHE A 83 -2.99 -2.80 -11.53
CA PHE A 83 -4.08 -2.25 -10.70
C PHE A 83 -3.57 -1.46 -9.48
N SER A 84 -2.32 -0.97 -9.53
CA SER A 84 -1.74 -0.11 -8.50
C SER A 84 -1.21 1.19 -9.09
N SER A 85 -1.08 2.20 -8.23
CA SER A 85 -0.38 3.46 -8.50
C SER A 85 1.14 3.31 -8.61
N ALA A 86 1.73 2.15 -8.27
CA ALA A 86 3.18 1.91 -8.40
C ALA A 86 3.71 2.29 -9.79
N VAL A 87 2.94 1.94 -10.83
CA VAL A 87 3.32 2.16 -12.23
C VAL A 87 3.37 3.65 -12.56
N ASP A 88 2.45 4.45 -12.00
CA ASP A 88 2.39 5.89 -12.22
C ASP A 88 3.53 6.62 -11.48
N PHE A 89 3.89 6.14 -10.29
CA PHE A 89 5.04 6.64 -9.52
C PHE A 89 6.38 6.30 -10.17
N ALA A 90 6.46 5.20 -10.93
CA ALA A 90 7.63 4.79 -11.69
C ALA A 90 7.72 5.45 -13.08
N ASP A 91 6.84 6.41 -13.41
CA ASP A 91 6.76 7.05 -14.73
C ASP A 91 6.57 6.07 -15.90
N CYS A 92 6.11 4.85 -15.61
CA CYS A 92 5.89 3.79 -16.58
C CYS A 92 4.48 3.82 -17.20
N ARG A 93 3.60 4.69 -16.67
CA ARG A 93 2.25 4.94 -17.17
C ARG A 93 1.91 6.43 -17.05
N ASP A 94 1.35 7.00 -18.11
CA ASP A 94 0.78 8.35 -18.09
C ASP A 94 -0.65 8.31 -17.50
N GLY A 95 -0.74 8.05 -16.21
CA GLY A 95 -2.00 7.90 -15.48
C GLY A 95 -2.40 9.13 -14.68
N LYS A 96 -3.70 9.33 -14.51
CA LYS A 96 -4.29 10.41 -13.67
C LYS A 96 -4.57 10.00 -12.22
N LEU A 97 -4.09 8.83 -11.79
CA LEU A 97 -4.45 8.25 -10.49
C LEU A 97 -3.79 8.96 -9.31
N ILE A 98 -2.66 9.65 -9.53
CA ILE A 98 -1.84 10.17 -8.44
C ILE A 98 -1.61 11.68 -8.56
N ASN A 99 -1.52 12.33 -7.40
CA ASN A 99 -1.02 13.69 -7.29
C ASN A 99 0.45 13.64 -6.83
N LYS A 100 1.37 13.76 -7.80
CA LYS A 100 2.82 13.72 -7.53
C LYS A 100 3.32 14.88 -6.68
N ILE A 101 2.64 16.04 -6.74
CA ILE A 101 3.00 17.23 -5.96
C ILE A 101 2.79 16.94 -4.48
N VAL A 102 1.59 16.49 -4.11
CA VAL A 102 1.26 16.12 -2.72
C VAL A 102 2.10 14.93 -2.26
N ALA A 103 2.30 13.93 -3.12
CA ALA A 103 3.12 12.77 -2.76
C ALA A 103 4.54 13.17 -2.33
N LYS A 104 5.20 14.09 -3.06
CA LYS A 104 6.56 14.54 -2.73
C LYS A 104 6.68 15.22 -1.36
N GLU A 105 5.58 15.73 -0.79
CA GLU A 105 5.58 16.36 0.53
C GLU A 105 5.73 15.34 1.67
N TYR A 106 5.09 14.16 1.52
CA TYR A 106 4.93 13.17 2.57
C TYR A 106 5.77 11.91 2.37
N ILE A 107 6.04 11.53 1.13
CA ILE A 107 6.67 10.24 0.79
C ILE A 107 7.83 10.41 -0.20
N ARG A 108 8.78 9.48 -0.11
CA ARG A 108 9.89 9.28 -1.03
C ARG A 108 9.59 8.04 -1.85
N TYR A 109 9.55 8.20 -3.17
CA TYR A 109 9.32 7.16 -4.16
C TYR A 109 10.34 7.29 -5.29
#